data_AF-A0A1H3SJH1-F1
#
_entry.id   AF-A0A1H3SJH1-F1
#
_cell.length_a   1.000
_cell.length_b   1.000
_cell.length_c   1.000
_cell.angle_alpha   90.00
_cell.angle_beta   90.00
_cell.angle_gamma   90.00
#
_symmetry.space_group_name_H-M   'P 1'
#
loop_
_entity.id
_entity.type
_entity.pdbx_description
1 polymer ?
#
loop_
_entity_poly.entity_id
_entity_poly.type
_entity_poly.pdbx_seq_one_letter_code
_entity_poly.pdbx_strand_id
1 'polypeptide(L)' 'MRTIIFVLLGWIGGHLLGSGFIKLLLFIFDIDVTNVPFVILLLPYLSALGLAFALPIIDKAKQ' A
#
# COMPACT_ATOMS: atom_id res chain seq x y z
N MET A 1 -10.05 -19.04 -4.21
CA MET A 1 -8.67 -19.34 -3.77
C MET A 1 -7.66 -18.30 -4.27
N ARG A 2 -7.49 -18.10 -5.60
CA ARG A 2 -6.49 -17.15 -6.17
C ARG A 2 -6.66 -15.68 -5.75
N THR A 3 -7.89 -15.16 -5.74
CA THR A 3 -8.19 -13.75 -5.39
C THR A 3 -7.79 -13.42 -3.95
N ILE A 4 -8.01 -14.34 -3.01
CA ILE A 4 -7.64 -14.16 -1.60
C ILE A 4 -6.13 -14.06 -1.45
N ILE A 5 -5.37 -14.87 -2.18
CA ILE A 5 -3.91 -14.85 -2.20
C ILE A 5 -3.38 -13.53 -2.79
N PHE A 6 -3.98 -13.03 -3.87
CA PHE A 6 -3.62 -11.72 -4.43
C PHE A 6 -3.96 -10.55 -3.50
N VAL A 7 -5.06 -10.63 -2.76
CA VAL A 7 -5.41 -9.63 -1.74
C VAL A 7 -4.41 -9.66 -0.59
N LEU A 8 -4.03 -10.85 -0.09
CA LEU A 8 -3.01 -11.00 0.96
C LEU A 8 -1.62 -10.53 0.49
N LEU A 9 -1.20 -10.87 -0.73
CA LEU A 9 0.06 -10.40 -1.32
C LEU A 9 0.04 -8.89 -1.57
N GLY A 10 -1.08 -8.33 -2.02
CA GLY A 10 -1.26 -6.90 -2.21
C GLY A 10 -1.27 -6.14 -0.88
N TRP A 11 -1.81 -6.74 0.18
CA TRP A 11 -1.82 -6.14 1.51
C TRP A 11 -0.45 -6.18 2.18
N ILE A 12 0.24 -7.33 2.13
CA ILE A 12 1.61 -7.47 2.66
C ILE A 12 2.59 -6.63 1.84
N GLY A 13 2.53 -6.71 0.50
CA GLY A 13 3.37 -5.94 -0.41
C GLY A 13 3.11 -4.44 -0.30
N GLY A 14 1.85 -4.02 -0.24
CA GLY A 14 1.47 -2.62 -0.05
C GLY A 14 1.87 -2.07 1.32
N HIS A 15 1.82 -2.89 2.38
CA HIS A 15 2.28 -2.49 3.71
C HIS A 15 3.80 -2.37 3.77
N LEU A 16 4.55 -3.38 3.29
CA LEU A 16 6.01 -3.38 3.31
C LEU A 16 6.60 -2.30 2.39
N LEU A 17 6.13 -2.21 1.15
CA LEU A 17 6.61 -1.20 0.20
C LEU A 17 6.10 0.19 0.56
N GLY A 18 4.85 0.32 0.99
CA GLY A 18 4.26 1.60 1.36
C GLY A 18 4.86 2.20 2.62
N SER A 19 4.98 1.41 3.70
CA SER A 19 5.61 1.88 4.94
C SER A 19 7.12 2.05 4.78
N GLY A 20 7.78 1.18 4.01
CA GLY A 20 9.19 1.29 3.68
C GLY A 20 9.50 2.53 2.84
N PHE A 21 8.70 2.80 1.81
CA PHE A 21 8.86 3.99 0.96
C PHE A 21 8.63 5.28 1.74
N ILE A 22 7.59 5.34 2.59
CA ILE A 22 7.35 6.52 3.43
C ILE A 22 8.47 6.73 4.44
N LYS A 23 8.94 5.68 5.13
CA LYS A 23 10.07 5.79 6.06
C LYS A 23 11.36 6.22 5.35
N LEU A 24 11.62 5.68 4.16
CA LEU A 24 12.77 6.07 3.34
C LEU A 24 12.66 7.56 2.92
N LEU A 25 11.48 8.00 2.51
CA LEU A 25 11.24 9.39 2.11
C LEU A 25 11.45 10.33 3.31
N LEU A 26 10.87 10.01 4.47
CA LEU A 26 11.04 10.78 5.70
C LEU A 26 12.50 10.84 6.15
N PHE A 27 13.25 9.74 6.00
CA PHE A 27 14.68 9.69 6.28
C PHE A 27 15.50 10.58 5.33
N ILE A 28 15.19 10.59 4.03
CA ILE A 28 15.87 11.43 3.04
C ILE A 28 15.67 12.93 3.32
N PHE A 29 14.48 13.32 3.80
CA PHE A 29 14.16 14.72 4.09
C PHE A 29 14.43 15.13 5.55
N ASP A 30 15.09 14.28 6.33
CA ASP A 30 15.40 14.49 7.77
C ASP A 30 14.14 14.88 8.60
N ILE A 31 12.99 14.32 8.21
CA ILE A 31 11.70 14.59 8.85
C ILE A 31 11.54 13.63 10.02
N ASP A 32 11.40 14.20 11.22
CA ASP A 32 11.16 13.44 12.43
C ASP A 32 9.83 12.68 12.35
N VAL A 33 9.93 11.35 12.25
CA VAL A 33 8.82 10.41 12.05
C VAL A 33 7.76 10.53 13.15
N THR A 34 8.18 10.98 14.33
CA THR A 34 7.35 11.20 15.51
C THR A 34 6.27 12.27 15.29
N ASN A 35 6.53 13.22 14.39
CA ASN A 35 5.61 14.32 14.08
C ASN A 35 4.80 14.08 12.80
N VAL A 36 4.96 12.92 12.16
CA VAL A 36 4.27 12.65 10.90
C VAL A 36 2.81 12.33 11.19
N PRO A 37 1.86 13.13 10.65
CA PRO A 37 0.45 12.92 10.91
C PRO A 37 0.02 11.53 10.43
N PHE A 38 -0.78 10.86 11.26
CA PHE A 38 -1.26 9.49 11.02
C PHE A 38 -1.94 9.31 9.66
N VAL A 39 -2.52 10.39 9.10
CA VAL A 39 -3.10 10.44 7.76
C VAL A 39 -2.10 10.09 6.65
N ILE A 40 -0.84 10.53 6.77
CA ILE A 40 0.22 10.21 5.80
C ILE A 40 0.61 8.72 5.92
N LEU A 41 0.59 8.17 7.13
CA LEU A 41 0.84 6.74 7.36
C LEU A 41 -0.32 5.85 6.85
N LEU A 42 -1.54 6.40 6.73
CA LEU A 42 -2.71 5.72 6.16
C LEU A 42 -2.77 5.74 4.63
N LEU A 43 -2.07 6.68 3.99
CA LEU A 43 -2.07 6.85 2.53
C LEU A 43 -1.73 5.55 1.78
N PRO A 44 -0.69 4.77 2.16
CA PRO A 44 -0.41 3.48 1.52
C PRO A 44 -1.51 2.44 1.69
N TYR A 45 -2.23 2.48 2.82
CA TYR A 45 -3.35 1.57 3.05
C TYR A 45 -4.54 1.89 2.14
N LEU A 46 -4.82 3.17 1.91
CA LEU A 46 -5.86 3.60 0.96
C LEU A 46 -5.49 3.20 -0.48
N SER A 47 -4.22 3.36 -0.86
CA SER A 47 -3.69 2.91 -2.15
C SER A 47 -3.83 1.39 -2.32
N ALA A 48 -3.50 0.61 -1.29
CA ALA A 48 -3.59 -0.84 -1.30
C ALA A 48 -5.05 -1.33 -1.39
N LEU A 49 -5.99 -0.67 -0.71
CA LEU A 49 -7.42 -0.92 -0.85
C LEU A 49 -7.89 -0.67 -2.28
N GLY A 50 -7.52 0.48 -2.87
CA GLY A 50 -7.85 0.80 -4.26
C GLY A 50 -7.34 -0.24 -5.26
N LEU A 51 -6.09 -0.67 -5.11
CA LEU A 51 -5.50 -1.74 -5.90
C LEU A 51 -6.20 -3.09 -5.70
N ALA A 52 -6.58 -3.43 -4.46
CA ALA A 52 -7.31 -4.65 -4.16
C ALA A 52 -8.70 -4.69 -4.80
N PHE A 53 -9.40 -3.54 -4.86
CA PHE A 53 -10.68 -3.42 -5.59
C PHE A 53 -10.49 -3.41 -7.12
N ALA A 54 -9.38 -2.84 -7.62
CA ALA A 54 -9.08 -2.83 -9.05
C ALA A 54 -8.65 -4.20 -9.59
N LEU A 55 -7.99 -5.02 -8.76
CA LEU A 55 -7.50 -6.36 -9.12
C LEU A 55 -8.56 -7.27 -9.77
N PRO A 56 -9.78 -7.45 -9.21
CA PRO A 56 -10.82 -8.25 -9.86
C PRO A 56 -11.36 -7.63 -11.16
N ILE A 57 -11.28 -6.30 -11.32
CA ILE A 57 -11.65 -5.62 -12.57
C ILE A 57 -10.61 -5.91 -13.66
N ILE A 58 -9.33 -5.85 -13.31
CA ILE A 58 -8.21 -6.18 -14.21
C ILE A 58 -8.25 -7.66 -14.60
N ASP A 59 -8.57 -8.55 -13.66
CA ASP A 59 -8.66 -10.00 -13.90
C ASP A 59 -9.83 -10.34 -14.84
N LYS A 60 -10.95 -9.61 -14.77
CA LYS A 60 -12.08 -9.73 -15.71
C LYS A 60 -11.81 -9.12 -17.08
N ALA A 61 -11.04 -8.03 -17.16
CA ALA A 61 -10.70 -7.39 -18.43
C ALA A 61 -9.73 -8.20 -19.30
N LYS A 62 -9.11 -9.24 -18.72
CA LYS A 62 -8.09 -10.08 -19.37
C LYS A 62 -8.64 -11.42 -19.89
N GLN A 63 -9.91 -11.71 -19.65
CA GLN A 63 -10.66 -12.83 -20.26
C GLN A 63 -11.40 -12.34 -21.51
#